data_AF-A0A509LG43-F1
#
_entry.id   AF-A0A509LG43-F1
#
_cell.length_a   1.000
_cell.length_b   1.000
_cell.length_c   1.000
_cell.angle_alpha   90.00
_cell.angle_beta   90.00
_cell.angle_gamma   90.00
#
_symmetry.space_group_name_H-M   'P 1'
#
loop_
_entity.id
_entity.type
_entity.pdbx_description
1 polymer ?
#
loop_
_entity_poly.entity_id
_entity_poly.type
_entity_poly.pdbx_seq_one_letter_code
_entity_poly.pdbx_strand_id
1 'polypeptide(L)' 'EAVADLNERIGIPKKLSQVGVKEEDLEELADKAFLDGCHQTNPRKCTREDLMNLYRQAL' A
#
# COMPACT_ATOMS: atom_id res chain seq x y z
N GLU A 1 -2.30 -15.80 -5.54
CA GLU A 1 -3.61 -15.87 -6.23
C GLU A 1 -4.76 -16.00 -5.25
N ALA A 2 -4.81 -17.01 -4.37
CA ALA A 2 -5.92 -17.22 -3.42
C ALA A 2 -6.41 -15.96 -2.64
N VAL A 3 -5.50 -15.07 -2.20
CA VAL A 3 -5.86 -13.82 -1.52
C VAL A 3 -6.56 -12.84 -2.46
N ALA A 4 -6.07 -12.70 -3.70
CA ALA A 4 -6.67 -11.81 -4.70
C ALA A 4 -8.04 -12.32 -5.14
N ASP A 5 -8.19 -13.63 -5.33
CA ASP A 5 -9.46 -14.27 -5.70
C ASP A 5 -10.52 -14.08 -4.61
N LEU A 6 -10.12 -14.22 -3.34
CA LEU A 6 -11.03 -13.98 -2.22
C LEU A 6 -11.50 -12.52 -2.19
N ASN A 7 -10.57 -11.57 -2.31
CA ASN A 7 -10.88 -10.14 -2.33
C ASN A 7 -11.91 -9.81 -3.43
N GLU A 8 -11.74 -10.37 -4.63
CA GLU A 8 -12.69 -10.19 -5.73
C GLU A 8 -14.06 -10.78 -5.42
N ARG A 9 -14.11 -12.01 -4.86
CA ARG A 9 -15.37 -12.69 -4.52
C ARG A 9 -16.20 -11.96 -3.48
N ILE A 10 -15.57 -11.22 -2.56
CA ILE A 10 -16.26 -10.47 -1.51
C ILE A 10 -16.37 -8.97 -1.81
N GLY A 11 -15.95 -8.54 -3.02
CA GLY A 11 -16.13 -7.17 -3.49
C GLY A 11 -15.14 -6.13 -2.94
N ILE A 12 -13.93 -6.55 -2.53
CA ILE A 12 -12.87 -5.61 -2.15
C ILE A 12 -12.29 -4.95 -3.41
N PRO A 13 -12.20 -3.61 -3.46
CA PRO A 13 -11.56 -2.90 -4.57
C PRO A 13 -10.11 -3.34 -4.81
N LYS A 14 -9.71 -3.44 -6.08
CA LYS A 14 -8.37 -3.92 -6.48
C LYS A 14 -7.30 -2.82 -6.40
N LYS A 15 -7.72 -1.56 -6.36
CA LYS A 15 -6.84 -0.38 -6.48
C LYS A 15 -7.21 0.70 -5.47
N LEU A 16 -6.22 1.43 -4.96
CA LEU A 16 -6.43 2.52 -4.01
C LEU A 16 -7.19 3.70 -4.65
N SER A 17 -7.02 3.92 -5.96
CA SER A 17 -7.77 4.92 -6.72
C SER A 17 -9.28 4.69 -6.70
N GLN A 18 -9.75 3.45 -6.56
CA GLN A 18 -11.18 3.12 -6.47
C GLN A 18 -11.82 3.57 -5.14
N VAL A 19 -11.00 3.89 -4.13
CA VAL A 19 -11.44 4.42 -2.84
C VAL A 19 -10.99 5.87 -2.61
N GLY A 20 -10.57 6.55 -3.68
CA GLY A 20 -10.32 8.00 -3.67
C GLY A 20 -8.89 8.43 -3.35
N VAL A 21 -7.94 7.49 -3.22
CA VAL A 21 -6.51 7.83 -3.10
C VAL A 21 -6.00 8.31 -4.45
N LYS A 22 -5.24 9.40 -4.45
CA LYS A 22 -4.67 9.99 -5.65
C LYS A 22 -3.14 9.89 -5.63
N GLU A 23 -2.54 10.15 -6.79
CA GLU A 23 -1.08 10.16 -6.92
C GLU A 23 -0.42 11.24 -6.04
N GLU A 24 -1.09 12.39 -5.88
CA GLU A 24 -0.64 13.50 -5.02
C GLU A 24 -0.56 13.11 -3.53
N ASP A 25 -1.30 12.09 -3.09
CA ASP A 25 -1.29 11.64 -1.70
C ASP A 25 -0.11 10.69 -1.39
N LEU A 26 0.52 10.11 -2.41
CA LEU A 26 1.47 9.00 -2.22
C LEU A 26 2.73 9.41 -1.46
N GLU A 27 3.22 10.62 -1.65
CA GLU A 27 4.41 11.10 -0.94
C GLU A 27 4.17 11.16 0.57
N GLU A 28 3.05 11.77 0.97
CA GLU A 28 2.67 11.88 2.39
C GLU A 28 2.37 10.50 3.00
N LEU A 29 1.71 9.61 2.25
CA LEU A 29 1.45 8.25 2.71
C LEU A 29 2.74 7.45 2.90
N ALA A 30 3.71 7.57 2.00
CA ALA A 30 5.01 6.91 2.14
C ALA A 30 5.81 7.44 3.34
N ASP A 31 5.76 8.76 3.61
CA ASP A 31 6.34 9.36 4.81
C ASP A 31 5.71 8.81 6.08
N LYS A 32 4.38 8.81 6.16
CA LYS A 32 3.64 8.29 7.31
C LYS A 32 3.93 6.81 7.54
N ALA A 33 3.94 6.00 6.47
CA ALA A 33 4.23 4.57 6.56
C ALA A 33 5.66 4.29 7.03
N PHE A 34 6.63 5.14 6.68
CA PHE A 34 8.01 5.03 7.15
C PHE A 34 8.20 5.50 8.60
N LEU A 35 7.34 6.38 9.10
CA LEU A 35 7.34 6.79 10.51
C LEU A 35 6.58 5.79 11.41
N ASP A 36 5.75 4.91 10.83
CA ASP A 36 4.95 3.94 11.58
C ASP A 36 5.79 2.75 12.07
N GLY A 37 5.77 2.50 13.38
CA GLY A 37 6.58 1.44 13.99
C GLY A 37 6.31 0.02 13.47
N CYS A 38 5.15 -0.24 12.84
CA CYS A 38 4.81 -1.58 12.34
C CYS A 38 5.75 -2.03 11.21
N HIS A 39 6.28 -1.10 10.41
CA HIS A 39 7.21 -1.49 9.34
C HIS A 39 8.54 -2.04 9.88
N GLN A 40 8.91 -1.71 11.13
CA GLN A 40 10.18 -2.13 11.75
C GLN A 40 10.19 -3.61 12.13
N THR A 41 9.02 -4.20 12.38
CA THR A 41 8.85 -5.62 12.68
C THR A 41 8.54 -6.46 11.43
N ASN A 42 8.40 -5.83 10.26
CA ASN A 42 8.24 -6.53 9.00
C ASN A 42 9.50 -7.38 8.71
N PRO A 43 9.36 -8.67 8.35
CA PRO A 43 10.50 -9.56 8.13
C PRO A 43 11.46 -9.09 7.04
N ARG A 44 10.96 -8.26 6.10
CA ARG A 44 11.77 -7.54 5.13
C ARG A 44 11.92 -6.09 5.58
N LYS A 45 13.17 -5.64 5.77
CA LYS A 45 13.46 -4.22 6.00
C LYS A 45 12.94 -3.40 4.82
N CYS A 46 12.16 -2.37 5.12
CA CYS A 46 11.59 -1.46 4.14
C CYS A 46 12.27 -0.10 4.24
N THR A 47 12.63 0.47 3.10
CA THR A 47 12.99 1.88 2.97
C THR A 47 11.75 2.71 2.62
N ARG A 48 11.82 4.04 2.77
CA ARG A 48 10.76 4.94 2.29
C ARG A 48 10.47 4.75 0.79
N GLU A 49 11.50 4.51 -0.02
CA GLU A 49 11.37 4.29 -1.45
C GLU A 49 10.64 2.97 -1.77
N ASP A 50 10.90 1.90 -1.00
CA ASP A 50 10.15 0.65 -1.12
C ASP A 50 8.65 0.88 -0.89
N LEU A 51 8.31 1.63 0.15
CA LEU A 51 6.92 1.97 0.49
C LEU A 51 6.27 2.81 -0.61
N MET A 52 6.98 3.81 -1.13
CA MET A 52 6.50 4.62 -2.26
C MET A 52 6.23 3.77 -3.50
N ASN A 53 7.12 2.83 -3.82
CA ASN A 53 6.96 1.95 -4.97
C ASN A 53 5.79 0.96 -4.79
N LEU A 54 5.55 0.49 -3.56
CA LEU A 54 4.37 -0.33 -3.24
C LEU A 54 3.08 0.47 -3.40
N TYR A 55 3.04 1.71 -2.92
CA TYR A 55 1.89 2.61 -3.12
C TYR A 55 1.61 2.85 -4.60
N ARG A 56 2.64 3.11 -5.42
CA ARG A 56 2.49 3.28 -6.88
C ARG A 56 1.94 2.02 -7.57
N GLN A 57 2.34 0.82 -7.12
CA GLN A 57 1.81 -0.44 -7.66
C GLN A 57 0.34 -0.67 -7.26
N ALA A 58 -0.02 -0.24 -6.05
CA ALA A 58 -1.36 -0.42 -5.48
C ALA A 58 -2.37 0.67 -5.91
N LEU A 59 -1.90 1.84 -6.37
CA LEU A 59 -2.73 2.92 -6.91
C LEU A 59 -3.54 2.49 -8.13
#